data_AF-H8WGS4-F1
#
_entry.id   AF-H8WGS4-F1
#
_cell.length_a   1.000
_cell.length_b   1.000
_cell.length_c   1.000
_cell.angle_alpha   90.00
_cell.angle_beta   90.00
_cell.angle_gamma   90.00
#
_symmetry.space_group_name_H-M   'P 1'
#
loop_
_entity.id
_entity.type
_entity.pdbx_description
1 polymer ?
#
loop_
_entity_poly.entity_id
_entity_poly.type
_entity_poly.pdbx_seq_one_letter_code
_entity_poly.pdbx_strand_id
1 'polypeptide(L)'
;QCVQAKNVTSPSFQVFSNLCLKINAKLGGINSILVPSIRSKVFNEPLLFLGASIFHPSVYDINNQSIAAVVGSMDAHPSRYTSTVLLQQYRQENIQELSSMVKDLLIMFYKSTGGFKPHRVILY
;
A
#
# COMPACT_ATOMS: atom_id res chain seq x y z
N GLN A 1 5.48 11.83 -11.89
CA GLN A 1 6.59 11.70 -10.92
C GLN A 1 7.18 13.09 -10.73
N CYS A 2 7.27 13.61 -9.51
CA CYS A 2 7.83 14.95 -9.26
C CYS A 2 9.30 14.85 -8.83
N VAL A 3 10.13 15.80 -9.25
CA VAL A 3 11.55 15.92 -8.87
C VAL A 3 11.85 17.39 -8.61
N GLN A 4 12.51 17.70 -7.49
CA GLN A 4 12.90 19.08 -7.18
C GLN A 4 13.97 19.57 -8.16
N ALA A 5 13.91 20.83 -8.60
CA ALA A 5 14.82 21.39 -9.60
C ALA A 5 16.31 21.17 -9.25
N LYS A 6 16.69 21.35 -7.97
CA LYS A 6 18.07 21.10 -7.51
C LYS A 6 18.58 19.67 -7.77
N ASN A 7 17.69 18.69 -7.74
CA ASN A 7 18.02 17.28 -7.99
C ASN A 7 18.08 16.96 -9.50
N VAL A 8 17.66 17.90 -10.35
CA VAL A 8 17.79 17.82 -11.81
C VAL A 8 19.05 18.55 -12.26
N THR A 9 19.34 19.71 -11.67
CA THR A 9 20.49 20.55 -12.05
C THR A 9 21.82 20.02 -11.53
N SER A 10 21.84 19.34 -10.39
CA SER A 10 23.02 18.66 -9.85
C SER A 10 22.64 17.27 -9.31
N PRO A 11 22.38 16.31 -10.21
CA PRO A 11 21.93 14.99 -9.80
C PRO A 11 23.09 14.16 -9.25
N SER A 12 22.78 13.27 -8.30
CA SER A 12 23.65 12.16 -7.94
C SER A 12 23.11 10.85 -8.50
N PHE A 13 24.01 9.90 -8.75
CA PHE A 13 23.62 8.56 -9.21
C PHE A 13 22.61 7.89 -8.26
N GLN A 14 22.79 8.08 -6.95
CA GLN A 14 21.88 7.55 -5.93
C GLN A 14 20.46 8.14 -6.06
N VAL A 15 20.33 9.43 -6.37
CA VAL A 15 19.04 10.09 -6.56
C VAL A 15 18.32 9.50 -7.78
N PHE A 16 19.03 9.29 -8.89
CA PHE A 16 18.44 8.67 -10.07
C PHE A 16 18.02 7.22 -9.83
N SER A 17 18.86 6.43 -9.16
CA SER A 17 18.50 5.05 -8.81
C SER A 17 17.21 5.01 -7.98
N ASN A 18 17.12 5.81 -6.91
CA ASN A 18 15.91 5.90 -6.09
C ASN A 18 14.68 6.41 -6.87
N LEU A 19 14.89 7.31 -7.84
CA LEU A 19 13.83 7.78 -8.72
C LEU A 19 13.30 6.66 -9.62
N CYS A 20 14.19 5.87 -10.22
CA CYS A 20 13.85 4.71 -11.03
C CYS A 20 13.04 3.68 -10.23
N LEU A 21 13.41 3.40 -8.97
CA LEU A 21 12.64 2.51 -8.09
C LEU A 21 11.18 2.96 -7.94
N LYS A 22 10.96 4.28 -7.77
CA LYS A 22 9.61 4.86 -7.63
C LYS A 22 8.83 4.86 -8.94
N ILE A 23 9.51 5.11 -10.06
CA ILE A 23 8.88 5.10 -11.39
C ILE A 23 8.46 3.67 -11.75
N ASN A 24 9.35 2.68 -11.57
CA ASN A 24 9.05 1.28 -11.88
C ASN A 24 7.81 0.80 -11.09
N ALA A 25 7.76 1.08 -9.78
CA ALA A 25 6.61 0.74 -8.95
C ALA A 25 5.30 1.39 -9.42
N LYS A 26 5.34 2.68 -9.85
CA LYS A 26 4.15 3.40 -10.37
C LYS A 26 3.65 2.86 -11.71
N LEU A 27 4.56 2.32 -12.52
CA LEU A 27 4.23 1.67 -13.79
C LEU A 27 3.81 0.20 -13.59
N GLY A 28 3.68 -0.27 -12.34
CA GLY A 28 3.25 -1.62 -12.00
C GLY A 28 4.37 -2.67 -12.01
N GLY A 29 5.62 -2.26 -12.19
CA GLY A 29 6.78 -3.12 -12.12
C GLY A 29 7.13 -3.57 -10.70
N ILE A 30 7.93 -4.64 -10.61
CA ILE A 30 8.43 -5.20 -9.36
C ILE A 30 9.94 -4.95 -9.31
N ASN A 31 10.41 -4.25 -8.27
CA ASN A 31 11.85 -3.94 -8.12
C ASN A 31 12.64 -5.15 -7.60
N SER A 32 12.08 -5.87 -6.62
CA SER A 32 12.72 -6.99 -5.93
C SER A 32 11.66 -7.83 -5.23
N ILE A 33 11.92 -9.12 -5.04
CA ILE A 33 11.06 -10.04 -4.29
C ILE A 33 11.87 -10.73 -3.20
N LEU A 34 11.18 -11.25 -2.18
CA LEU A 34 11.80 -12.17 -1.23
C LEU A 34 12.21 -13.46 -1.94
N VAL A 35 13.41 -13.96 -1.65
CA VAL A 35 13.91 -15.21 -2.23
C VAL A 35 12.94 -16.34 -1.88
N PRO A 36 12.36 -17.06 -2.86
CA PRO A 36 11.29 -18.02 -2.59
C PRO A 36 11.65 -19.11 -1.58
N SER A 37 12.91 -19.56 -1.55
CA SER A 37 13.39 -20.64 -0.69
C SER A 37 13.47 -20.29 0.80
N ILE A 38 13.52 -19.02 1.15
CA ILE A 38 13.58 -18.57 2.55
C ILE A 38 12.21 -18.09 3.07
N ARG A 39 11.17 -18.12 2.23
CA ARG A 39 9.83 -17.70 2.64
C ARG A 39 9.25 -18.70 3.65
N SER A 40 8.58 -18.16 4.66
CA SER A 40 7.83 -18.98 5.62
C SER A 40 6.74 -19.79 4.91
N LYS A 41 6.36 -20.94 5.49
CA LYS A 41 5.32 -21.82 4.96
C LYS A 41 3.96 -21.13 4.79
N VAL A 42 3.73 -19.99 5.45
CA VAL A 42 2.52 -19.16 5.28
C VAL A 42 2.32 -18.69 3.83
N PHE A 43 3.39 -18.59 3.04
CA PHE A 43 3.32 -18.18 1.62
C PHE A 43 2.92 -19.33 0.66
N ASN A 44 2.73 -20.55 1.16
CA ASN A 44 2.32 -21.70 0.33
C ASN A 44 0.84 -21.65 -0.07
N GLU A 45 0.05 -20.83 0.60
CA GLU A 45 -1.36 -20.60 0.32
C GLU A 45 -1.57 -19.11 -0.05
N PRO A 46 -2.60 -18.77 -0.83
CA PRO A 46 -2.95 -17.37 -1.09
C PRO A 46 -3.09 -16.57 0.21
N LEU A 47 -2.29 -15.53 0.35
CA LEU A 47 -2.14 -14.73 1.56
C LEU A 47 -2.28 -13.26 1.20
N LEU A 48 -3.14 -12.54 1.94
CA LEU A 48 -3.33 -11.10 1.78
C LEU A 48 -2.71 -10.37 2.98
N PHE A 49 -1.74 -9.49 2.69
CA PHE A 49 -1.21 -8.55 3.68
C PHE A 49 -1.97 -7.24 3.58
N LEU A 50 -2.46 -6.75 4.71
CA LEU A 50 -3.10 -5.47 4.87
C LEU A 50 -2.26 -4.57 5.77
N GLY A 51 -2.30 -3.27 5.51
CA GLY A 51 -1.79 -2.25 6.43
C GLY A 51 -2.82 -1.14 6.57
N ALA A 52 -3.06 -0.69 7.79
CA ALA A 52 -4.04 0.35 8.08
C ALA A 52 -3.39 1.53 8.82
N SER A 53 -3.77 2.76 8.45
CA SER A 53 -3.31 3.97 9.13
C SER A 53 -4.38 5.04 9.09
N ILE A 54 -4.41 5.85 10.14
CA ILE A 54 -5.21 7.07 10.20
C ILE A 54 -4.27 8.27 10.26
N PHE A 55 -4.62 9.32 9.54
CA PHE A 55 -3.96 10.61 9.61
C PHE A 55 -4.93 11.64 10.17
N HIS A 56 -4.48 12.39 11.18
CA HIS A 56 -5.23 13.49 11.77
C HIS A 56 -4.69 14.84 11.29
N PRO A 57 -5.57 15.80 10.98
CA PRO A 57 -5.15 17.17 10.76
C PRO A 57 -4.57 17.78 12.05
N SER A 58 -3.92 18.93 11.89
CA SER A 58 -3.40 19.70 13.02
C SER A 58 -4.47 19.94 14.09
N VAL A 59 -4.08 20.00 15.37
CA VAL A 59 -5.01 20.23 16.50
C VAL A 59 -5.78 21.54 16.34
N TYR A 60 -5.16 22.52 15.67
CA TYR A 60 -5.73 23.84 15.42
C TYR A 60 -6.71 23.88 14.24
N ASP A 61 -6.84 22.77 13.51
CA ASP A 61 -7.61 22.67 12.29
C ASP A 61 -8.85 21.79 12.49
N ILE A 62 -9.70 22.24 13.42
CA ILE A 62 -10.86 21.49 13.94
C ILE A 62 -11.96 21.24 12.90
N ASN A 63 -11.94 21.98 11.79
CA ASN A 63 -12.95 21.84 10.73
C ASN A 63 -12.57 20.74 9.72
N ASN A 64 -11.32 20.26 9.76
CA ASN A 64 -10.85 19.24 8.84
C ASN A 64 -11.15 17.83 9.34
N GLN A 65 -11.44 16.94 8.40
CA GLN A 65 -11.71 15.54 8.68
C GLN A 65 -10.41 14.73 8.82
N SER A 66 -10.49 13.59 9.50
CA SER A 66 -9.38 12.64 9.52
C SER A 66 -9.43 11.75 8.27
N ILE A 67 -8.29 11.19 7.89
CA ILE A 67 -8.17 10.35 6.70
C ILE A 67 -7.77 8.95 7.14
N ALA A 68 -8.59 7.95 6.81
CA ALA A 68 -8.21 6.56 6.95
C ALA A 68 -7.70 6.02 5.61
N ALA A 69 -6.61 5.27 5.66
CA ALA A 69 -6.05 4.57 4.52
C ALA A 69 -5.81 3.10 4.88
N VAL A 70 -6.25 2.20 4.01
CA VAL A 70 -5.97 0.77 4.11
C VAL A 70 -5.34 0.33 2.80
N VAL A 71 -4.23 -0.38 2.88
CA VAL A 71 -3.54 -0.95 1.72
C VAL A 71 -3.59 -2.46 1.76
N GLY A 72 -3.58 -3.10 0.59
CA GLY A 72 -3.53 -4.56 0.47
C GLY A 72 -2.53 -5.02 -0.59
N SER A 73 -1.84 -6.13 -0.34
CA SER A 73 -0.94 -6.78 -1.31
C SER A 73 -1.75 -7.36 -2.47
N MET A 74 -1.25 -7.28 -3.70
CA MET A 74 -1.96 -7.68 -4.93
C MET A 74 -1.28 -8.81 -5.70
N ASP A 75 -0.22 -9.38 -5.13
CA ASP A 75 0.55 -10.50 -5.69
C ASP A 75 1.03 -11.46 -4.58
N ALA A 76 1.58 -12.61 -4.99
CA ALA A 76 2.12 -13.61 -4.06
C ALA A 76 3.53 -13.28 -3.53
N HIS A 77 4.17 -12.23 -4.03
CA HIS A 77 5.50 -11.77 -3.63
C HIS A 77 5.45 -10.58 -2.66
N PRO A 78 4.31 -10.40 -1.99
CA PRO A 78 3.72 -9.10 -1.61
C PRO A 78 4.58 -7.88 -1.98
N SER A 79 4.68 -7.57 -3.26
CA SER A 79 5.50 -6.47 -3.77
C SER A 79 4.64 -5.33 -4.33
N ARG A 80 3.52 -5.67 -4.95
CA ARG A 80 2.51 -4.70 -5.41
C ARG A 80 1.42 -4.53 -4.37
N TYR A 81 1.05 -3.29 -4.10
CA TYR A 81 -0.04 -2.94 -3.20
C TYR A 81 -1.03 -2.00 -3.88
N THR A 82 -2.30 -2.11 -3.51
CA THR A 82 -3.33 -1.09 -3.82
C THR A 82 -3.87 -0.49 -2.54
N SER A 83 -4.52 0.66 -2.62
CA SER A 83 -5.02 1.41 -1.47
C SER A 83 -6.50 1.74 -1.60
N THR A 84 -7.20 1.73 -0.48
CA THR A 84 -8.49 2.41 -0.28
C THR A 84 -8.28 3.55 0.71
N VAL A 85 -8.92 4.70 0.46
CA VAL A 85 -8.78 5.90 1.28
C VAL A 85 -10.16 6.52 1.47
N LEU A 86 -10.52 6.82 2.72
CA LEU A 86 -11.79 7.43 3.08
C LEU A 86 -11.60 8.55 4.10
N LEU A 87 -12.47 9.56 4.01
CA LEU A 87 -12.59 10.58 5.04
C LEU A 87 -13.41 10.02 6.21
N GLN A 88 -13.02 10.39 7.42
CA GLN A 88 -13.76 10.04 8.64
C GLN A 88 -13.81 11.23 9.60
N GLN A 89 -14.61 11.10 10.65
CA GLN A 89 -14.84 12.16 11.61
C GLN A 89 -13.52 12.66 12.25
N TYR A 90 -13.50 13.94 12.64
CA TYR A 90 -12.34 14.59 13.23
C TYR A 90 -11.83 13.81 14.45
N ARG A 91 -10.53 13.49 14.43
CA ARG A 91 -9.80 12.81 15.52
C ARG A 91 -10.42 11.49 15.98
N GLN A 92 -10.98 10.75 15.03
CA GLN A 92 -11.43 9.40 15.31
C GLN A 92 -10.30 8.40 15.09
N GLU A 93 -9.96 7.63 16.13
CA GLU A 93 -8.88 6.64 16.12
C GLU A 93 -9.30 5.28 15.51
N ASN A 94 -10.61 5.05 15.36
CA ASN A 94 -11.13 3.84 14.72
C ASN A 94 -11.44 4.11 13.24
N ILE A 95 -11.08 3.17 12.36
CA ILE A 95 -11.47 3.23 10.95
C ILE A 95 -12.94 2.81 10.84
N GLN A 96 -13.84 3.77 10.63
CA GLN A 96 -15.29 3.51 10.59
C GLN A 96 -15.67 2.50 9.50
N GLU A 97 -15.18 2.73 8.29
CA GLU A 97 -15.56 1.98 7.09
C GLU A 97 -14.59 0.83 6.76
N LEU A 98 -13.89 0.30 7.77
CA LEU A 98 -12.86 -0.73 7.57
C LEU A 98 -13.39 -1.94 6.81
N SER A 99 -14.61 -2.38 7.12
CA SER A 99 -15.25 -3.52 6.45
C SER A 99 -15.42 -3.29 4.94
N SER A 100 -15.90 -2.10 4.56
CA SER A 100 -16.07 -1.72 3.16
C SER A 100 -14.72 -1.62 2.44
N MET A 101 -13.74 -0.96 3.08
CA MET A 101 -12.38 -0.81 2.56
C MET A 101 -11.69 -2.16 2.33
N VAL A 102 -11.82 -3.10 3.28
CA VAL A 102 -11.24 -4.45 3.17
C VAL A 102 -11.97 -5.28 2.11
N LYS A 103 -13.30 -5.15 1.99
CA LYS A 103 -14.07 -5.81 0.92
C LYS A 103 -13.57 -5.42 -0.46
N ASP A 104 -13.32 -4.13 -0.69
CA ASP A 104 -12.79 -3.65 -1.96
C ASP A 104 -11.39 -4.22 -2.24
N LEU A 105 -10.53 -4.27 -1.24
CA LEU A 105 -9.20 -4.87 -1.35
C LEU A 105 -9.25 -6.38 -1.64
N LEU A 106 -10.20 -7.11 -1.04
CA LEU A 106 -10.42 -8.54 -1.33
C LEU A 106 -10.86 -8.78 -2.78
N ILE A 107 -11.77 -7.94 -3.29
CA ILE A 107 -12.22 -8.00 -4.69
C ILE A 107 -11.03 -7.70 -5.63
N MET A 108 -10.22 -6.69 -5.31
CA MET A 108 -9.05 -6.33 -6.10
C MET A 108 -7.96 -7.41 -6.06
N PHE A 109 -7.74 -8.06 -4.92
CA PHE A 109 -6.85 -9.20 -4.79
C PHE A 109 -7.31 -10.35 -5.70
N TYR A 110 -8.60 -10.71 -5.65
CA TYR A 110 -9.16 -11.77 -6.47
C TYR A 110 -8.95 -11.51 -7.97
N LYS A 111 -9.21 -10.28 -8.42
CA LYS A 111 -8.98 -9.87 -9.82
C LYS A 111 -7.50 -9.91 -10.19
N SER A 112 -6.63 -9.42 -9.32
CA SER A 112 -5.19 -9.27 -9.61
C SER A 112 -4.41 -10.58 -9.59
N THR A 113 -4.90 -11.57 -8.84
CA THR A 113 -4.25 -12.89 -8.71
C THR A 113 -4.81 -13.94 -9.67
N GLY A 114 -5.76 -13.58 -10.55
CA GLY A 114 -6.35 -14.55 -11.48
C GLY A 114 -7.40 -15.47 -10.83
N GLY A 115 -8.06 -15.01 -9.78
CA GLY A 115 -9.17 -15.71 -9.14
C GLY A 115 -8.84 -16.43 -7.83
N PHE A 116 -7.67 -16.20 -7.23
CA PHE A 116 -7.38 -16.74 -5.90
C PHE A 116 -8.10 -15.95 -4.82
N LYS A 117 -8.62 -16.68 -3.83
CA LYS A 117 -9.15 -16.10 -2.59
C LYS A 117 -8.11 -16.27 -1.49
N PRO A 118 -7.85 -15.24 -0.68
CA PRO A 118 -6.90 -15.37 0.41
C PRO A 118 -7.43 -16.35 1.45
N HIS A 119 -6.61 -17.33 1.81
CA HIS A 119 -6.90 -18.27 2.90
C HIS A 119 -6.57 -17.65 4.25
N ARG A 120 -5.69 -16.65 4.25
CA ARG A 120 -5.24 -15.93 5.43
C ARG A 120 -5.14 -14.44 5.11
N VAL A 121 -5.43 -13.63 6.12
CA VAL A 121 -5.27 -12.17 6.07
C VAL A 121 -4.39 -11.78 7.26
N ILE A 122 -3.32 -11.04 7.00
CA ILE A 122 -2.46 -10.46 8.04
C ILE A 122 -2.66 -8.95 7.99
N LEU A 123 -3.18 -8.36 9.07
CA LEU A 123 -3.37 -6.92 9.21
C LEU A 123 -2.28 -6.36 10.14
N TYR A 124 -1.54 -5.38 9.64
CA TYR A 124 -0.61 -4.55 10.41
C TYR A 124 -1.24 -3.21 10.78
#